data_AF-A0A9E1MP57-F1
#
_entry.id   AF-A0A9E1MP57-F1
#
_cell.length_a   1.000
_cell.length_b   1.000
_cell.length_c   1.000
_cell.angle_alpha   90.00
_cell.angle_beta   90.00
_cell.angle_gamma   90.00
#
_symmetry.space_group_name_H-M   'P 1'
#
loop_
_entity.id
_entity.type
_entity.pdbx_description
1 polymer ?
#
loop_
_entity_poly.entity_id
_entity_poly.type
_entity_poly.pdbx_seq_one_letter_code
_entity_poly.pdbx_strand_id
1 'polypeptide(L)'
;IEEIKDFDYCLIEHITYDDSIVKKNLFEFCNKFCILCGIAHTDLFAYCDMYGFDYAEFFRKMAQNNIFWEMNVSYDSIHKYREHQYVLDFMNDSEKQQIIKDAGVYISIGFDSHRFEDYDGFKVHQMYDFLIEKDIKMIDELLIQKPIK
;
A
#
# COMPACT_ATOMS: atom_id res chain seq x y z
N ILE A 1 -11.65 11.73 -12.79
CA ILE A 1 -10.73 12.86 -13.07
C ILE A 1 -10.13 12.61 -14.45
N GLU A 2 -10.34 13.49 -15.41
CA GLU A 2 -9.96 13.25 -16.82
C GLU A 2 -8.45 13.41 -17.06
N GLU A 3 -7.79 14.25 -16.27
CA GLU A 3 -6.36 14.58 -16.39
C GLU A 3 -5.42 13.40 -16.10
N ILE A 4 -5.92 12.36 -15.41
CA ILE A 4 -5.11 11.21 -14.99
C ILE A 4 -5.49 9.91 -15.71
N LYS A 5 -6.39 9.96 -16.69
CA LYS A 5 -6.94 8.77 -17.37
C LYS A 5 -5.91 7.98 -18.18
N ASP A 6 -4.80 8.64 -18.51
CA ASP A 6 -3.69 8.10 -19.29
C ASP A 6 -2.58 7.52 -18.39
N PHE A 7 -2.76 7.56 -17.07
CA PHE A 7 -1.89 6.87 -16.11
C PHE A 7 -2.45 5.51 -15.76
N ASP A 8 -1.54 4.67 -15.29
CA ASP A 8 -1.81 3.26 -15.01
C ASP A 8 -2.44 3.08 -13.63
N TYR A 9 -1.91 3.85 -12.68
CA TYR A 9 -2.33 3.91 -11.31
C TYR A 9 -1.98 5.26 -10.69
N CYS A 10 -2.54 5.55 -9.53
CA CYS A 10 -2.09 6.62 -8.66
C CYS A 10 -1.82 6.09 -7.25
N LEU A 11 -0.86 6.71 -6.57
CA LEU A 11 -0.65 6.54 -5.14
C LEU A 11 -1.36 7.68 -4.38
N ILE A 12 -2.10 7.30 -3.35
CA ILE A 12 -2.80 8.20 -2.44
C ILE A 12 -2.04 8.21 -1.13
N GLU A 13 -1.63 9.40 -0.70
CA GLU A 13 -0.79 9.59 0.48
C GLU A 13 -1.50 10.47 1.52
N HIS A 14 -0.91 10.56 2.73
CA HIS A 14 -1.35 11.47 3.79
C HIS A 14 -2.84 11.32 4.18
N ILE A 15 -3.39 10.10 4.11
CA ILE A 15 -4.80 9.83 4.45
C ILE A 15 -5.10 9.95 5.95
N THR A 16 -4.05 9.95 6.78
CA THR A 16 -4.11 10.07 8.25
C THR A 16 -3.96 11.49 8.76
N TYR A 17 -3.68 12.48 7.90
CA TYR A 17 -3.51 13.87 8.32
C TYR A 17 -4.86 14.53 8.66
N ASP A 18 -4.89 15.41 9.66
CA ASP A 18 -6.13 16.05 10.15
C ASP A 18 -6.85 16.89 9.07
N ASP A 19 -6.07 17.49 8.18
CA ASP A 19 -6.53 18.30 7.05
C ASP A 19 -6.68 17.48 5.75
N SER A 20 -6.45 16.17 5.79
CA SER A 20 -6.67 15.28 4.64
C SER A 20 -8.12 15.39 4.16
N ILE A 21 -8.31 15.47 2.85
CA ILE A 21 -9.65 15.43 2.24
C ILE A 21 -10.23 14.02 2.21
N VAL A 22 -9.38 13.00 2.38
CA VAL A 22 -9.77 11.58 2.33
C VAL A 22 -10.47 11.21 3.64
N LYS A 23 -9.81 11.46 4.79
CA LYS A 23 -10.25 11.05 6.14
C LYS A 23 -10.79 9.62 6.09
N LYS A 24 -11.93 9.36 6.75
CA LYS A 24 -12.65 8.07 6.72
C LYS A 24 -13.25 7.67 5.36
N ASN A 25 -13.24 8.54 4.35
CA ASN A 25 -13.95 8.35 3.07
C ASN A 25 -13.05 7.79 1.96
N LEU A 26 -12.05 6.97 2.32
CA LEU A 26 -11.06 6.42 1.38
C LEU A 26 -11.69 5.83 0.11
N PHE A 27 -12.68 4.96 0.27
CA PHE A 27 -13.30 4.28 -0.87
C PHE A 27 -14.06 5.25 -1.79
N GLU A 28 -14.79 6.22 -1.22
CA GLU A 28 -15.47 7.25 -2.01
C GLU A 28 -14.47 8.14 -2.75
N PHE A 29 -13.31 8.41 -2.14
CA PHE A 29 -12.25 9.15 -2.76
C PHE A 29 -11.65 8.39 -3.94
N CYS A 30 -11.19 7.15 -3.73
CA CYS A 30 -10.62 6.30 -4.79
C CYS A 30 -11.60 6.03 -5.93
N ASN A 31 -12.90 5.91 -5.67
CA ASN A 31 -13.91 5.71 -6.71
C ASN A 31 -14.09 6.91 -7.67
N LYS A 32 -13.51 8.08 -7.38
CA LYS A 32 -13.46 9.23 -8.30
C LYS A 32 -12.42 9.07 -9.42
N PHE A 33 -11.51 8.10 -9.24
CA PHE A 33 -10.43 7.79 -10.15
C PHE A 33 -10.88 6.67 -11.09
N CYS A 34 -10.53 6.78 -12.37
CA CYS A 34 -10.82 5.75 -13.37
C CYS A 34 -9.62 4.81 -13.60
N ILE A 35 -8.65 4.85 -12.69
CA ILE A 35 -7.38 4.14 -12.73
C ILE A 35 -7.17 3.42 -11.40
N LEU A 36 -6.22 2.49 -11.35
CA LEU A 36 -5.90 1.75 -10.14
C LEU A 36 -5.40 2.70 -9.04
N CYS A 37 -5.78 2.45 -7.78
CA CYS A 37 -5.38 3.27 -6.65
C CYS A 37 -4.55 2.44 -5.66
N GLY A 38 -3.42 3.00 -5.20
CA GLY A 38 -2.61 2.46 -4.12
C GLY A 38 -2.59 3.39 -2.93
N ILE A 39 -2.45 2.85 -1.72
CA ILE A 39 -2.20 3.65 -0.53
C ILE A 39 -0.71 3.61 -0.20
N ALA A 40 -0.04 4.76 -0.30
CA ALA A 40 1.40 4.87 -0.09
C ALA A 40 1.73 4.96 1.41
N HIS A 41 2.85 4.33 1.79
CA HIS A 41 3.56 4.49 3.08
C HIS A 41 2.72 4.74 4.35
N THR A 42 1.56 4.11 4.45
CA THR A 42 0.59 4.33 5.54
C THR A 42 0.39 3.06 6.35
N ASP A 43 0.38 3.19 7.68
CA ASP A 43 -0.11 2.15 8.58
C ASP A 43 -1.64 2.03 8.48
N LEU A 44 -2.11 1.09 7.67
CA LEU A 44 -3.54 0.89 7.45
C LEU A 44 -4.25 0.26 8.65
N PHE A 45 -3.54 -0.45 9.54
CA PHE A 45 -4.15 -0.97 10.76
C PHE A 45 -4.39 0.17 11.76
N ALA A 46 -3.40 1.04 11.95
CA ALA A 46 -3.59 2.25 12.77
C ALA A 46 -4.64 3.20 12.17
N TYR A 47 -4.73 3.29 10.85
CA TYR A 47 -5.81 4.02 10.18
C TYR A 47 -7.19 3.40 10.47
N CYS A 48 -7.31 2.08 10.50
CA CYS A 48 -8.55 1.41 10.90
C CYS A 48 -8.90 1.72 12.36
N ASP A 49 -7.94 1.65 13.27
CA ASP A 49 -8.14 1.99 14.69
C ASP A 49 -8.62 3.43 14.86
N MET A 50 -7.99 4.37 14.15
CA MET A 50 -8.33 5.80 14.18
C MET A 50 -9.80 6.06 13.84
N TYR A 51 -10.35 5.30 12.88
CA TYR A 51 -11.72 5.49 12.39
C TYR A 51 -12.72 4.42 12.86
N GLY A 52 -12.28 3.48 13.71
CA GLY A 52 -13.11 2.41 14.25
C GLY A 52 -13.58 1.40 13.19
N PHE A 53 -12.74 1.09 12.20
CA PHE A 53 -13.03 0.08 11.19
C PHE A 53 -12.63 -1.31 11.65
N ASP A 54 -13.46 -2.31 11.35
CA ASP A 54 -13.05 -3.71 11.43
C ASP A 54 -11.98 -3.99 10.35
N TYR A 55 -10.84 -4.56 10.76
CA TYR A 55 -9.71 -4.78 9.87
C TYR A 55 -10.09 -5.68 8.69
N ALA A 56 -10.72 -6.82 8.97
CA ALA A 56 -11.03 -7.80 7.94
C ALA A 56 -12.05 -7.26 6.93
N GLU A 57 -13.07 -6.53 7.39
CA GLU A 57 -14.03 -5.84 6.51
C GLU A 57 -13.37 -4.74 5.68
N PHE A 58 -12.50 -3.93 6.30
CA PHE A 58 -11.81 -2.85 5.63
C PHE A 58 -10.92 -3.35 4.50
N PHE A 59 -10.06 -4.33 4.78
CA PHE A 59 -9.16 -4.91 3.78
C PHE A 59 -9.92 -5.68 2.71
N ARG A 60 -10.99 -6.43 3.05
CA ARG A 60 -11.87 -7.04 2.02
C ARG A 60 -12.46 -5.99 1.09
N LYS A 61 -12.87 -4.85 1.64
CA LYS A 61 -13.42 -3.75 0.84
C LYS A 61 -12.35 -3.10 -0.04
N MET A 62 -11.10 -2.99 0.40
CA MET A 62 -9.99 -2.59 -0.46
C MET A 62 -9.82 -3.54 -1.65
N ALA A 63 -9.76 -4.84 -1.40
CA ALA A 63 -9.62 -5.84 -2.45
C ALA A 63 -10.78 -5.78 -3.46
N GLN A 64 -12.02 -5.64 -3.00
CA GLN A 64 -13.21 -5.50 -3.87
C GLN A 64 -13.15 -4.26 -4.78
N ASN A 65 -12.51 -3.18 -4.32
CA ASN A 65 -12.35 -1.94 -5.09
C ASN A 65 -11.02 -1.91 -5.88
N ASN A 66 -10.25 -3.01 -5.90
CA ASN A 66 -8.90 -3.08 -6.47
C ASN A 66 -7.97 -1.99 -5.92
N ILE A 67 -8.07 -1.67 -4.63
CA ILE A 67 -7.16 -0.74 -3.98
C ILE A 67 -6.01 -1.55 -3.37
N PHE A 68 -4.77 -1.22 -3.73
CA PHE A 68 -3.59 -1.90 -3.21
C PHE A 68 -2.92 -1.12 -2.08
N TRP A 69 -2.08 -1.81 -1.31
CA TRP A 69 -1.32 -1.22 -0.21
C TRP A 69 0.18 -1.25 -0.52
N GLU A 70 0.88 -0.16 -0.28
CA GLU A 70 2.33 -0.10 -0.43
C GLU A 70 3.06 -0.49 0.87
N MET A 71 3.94 -1.47 0.76
CA MET A 71 5.02 -1.71 1.72
C MET A 71 6.22 -0.86 1.32
N ASN A 72 6.39 0.26 2.00
CA ASN A 72 7.44 1.21 1.72
C ASN A 72 8.70 0.86 2.51
N VAL A 73 9.69 0.29 1.82
CA VAL A 73 10.97 -0.13 2.37
C VAL A 73 12.03 0.98 2.31
N SER A 74 11.61 2.25 2.16
CA SER A 74 12.51 3.39 2.07
C SER A 74 13.52 3.42 3.20
N TYR A 75 14.74 3.76 2.82
CA TYR A 75 15.86 3.96 3.73
C TYR A 75 16.84 4.94 3.09
N ASP A 76 16.39 6.17 2.89
CA ASP A 76 17.16 7.18 2.14
C ASP A 76 17.74 8.29 3.03
N SER A 77 18.61 9.09 2.44
CA SER A 77 19.29 10.19 3.13
C SER A 77 18.36 11.33 3.52
N ILE A 78 17.25 11.54 2.79
CA ILE A 78 16.27 12.60 3.03
C ILE A 78 15.43 12.29 4.27
N HIS A 79 15.03 11.02 4.43
CA HIS A 79 14.30 10.49 5.57
C HIS A 79 15.22 10.08 6.73
N LYS A 80 16.51 10.42 6.65
CA LYS A 80 17.54 10.17 7.67
C LYS A 80 17.73 8.69 7.97
N TYR A 81 17.64 7.85 6.94
CA TYR A 81 17.84 6.41 7.03
C TYR A 81 16.95 5.80 8.12
N ARG A 82 15.66 6.13 8.06
CA ARG A 82 14.65 5.59 8.98
C ARG A 82 13.78 4.61 8.23
N GLU A 83 13.64 3.43 8.81
CA GLU A 83 12.67 2.46 8.32
C GLU A 83 11.27 2.86 8.76
N HIS A 84 10.29 2.57 7.92
CA HIS A 84 8.89 2.75 8.27
C HIS A 84 8.45 1.69 9.27
N GLN A 85 8.15 2.11 10.50
CA GLN A 85 7.80 1.20 11.60
C GLN A 85 6.63 0.26 11.26
N TYR A 86 5.64 0.74 10.51
CA TYR A 86 4.48 -0.07 10.13
C TYR A 86 4.85 -1.29 9.27
N VAL A 87 5.92 -1.19 8.48
CA VAL A 87 6.43 -2.31 7.67
C VAL A 87 7.04 -3.36 8.57
N LEU A 88 7.88 -2.93 9.53
CA LEU A 88 8.47 -3.83 10.52
C LEU A 88 7.40 -4.49 11.39
N ASP A 89 6.41 -3.73 11.84
CA ASP A 89 5.29 -4.24 12.64
C ASP A 89 4.49 -5.27 11.85
N PHE A 90 4.19 -5.00 10.57
CA PHE A 90 3.52 -5.96 9.70
C PHE A 90 4.32 -7.25 9.51
N MET A 91 5.63 -7.14 9.26
CA MET A 91 6.51 -8.31 9.09
C MET A 91 6.60 -9.20 10.32
N ASN A 92 6.41 -8.63 11.52
CA ASN A 92 6.49 -9.35 12.79
C ASN A 92 5.13 -9.80 13.35
N ASP A 93 4.01 -9.49 12.68
CA ASP A 93 2.66 -9.78 13.15
C ASP A 93 1.94 -10.77 12.22
N SER A 94 1.92 -12.04 12.62
CA SER A 94 1.27 -13.11 11.86
C SER A 94 -0.25 -12.95 11.76
N GLU A 95 -0.89 -12.29 12.72
CA GLU A 95 -2.33 -12.07 12.70
C GLU A 95 -2.68 -11.03 11.63
N LYS A 96 -1.94 -9.92 11.58
CA LYS A 96 -2.06 -8.91 10.51
C LYS A 96 -1.79 -9.52 9.13
N GLN A 97 -0.76 -10.35 9.00
CA GLN A 97 -0.46 -11.06 7.75
C GLN A 97 -1.63 -11.94 7.30
N GLN A 98 -2.22 -12.70 8.23
CA GLN A 98 -3.36 -13.57 7.93
C GLN A 98 -4.60 -12.76 7.50
N ILE A 99 -4.88 -11.64 8.16
CA ILE A 99 -5.98 -10.73 7.78
C ILE A 99 -5.81 -10.24 6.34
N ILE A 100 -4.61 -9.78 5.97
CA ILE A 100 -4.32 -9.30 4.61
C ILE A 100 -4.47 -10.41 3.59
N LYS A 101 -3.91 -11.59 3.90
CA LYS A 101 -4.01 -12.78 3.05
C LYS A 101 -5.46 -13.19 2.79
N ASP A 102 -6.27 -13.30 3.84
CA ASP A 102 -7.67 -13.70 3.75
C ASP A 102 -8.53 -12.65 3.05
N ALA A 103 -8.21 -11.36 3.24
CA ALA A 103 -8.87 -10.27 2.53
C ALA A 103 -8.55 -10.25 1.03
N GLY A 104 -7.40 -10.80 0.62
CA GLY A 104 -6.94 -10.82 -0.76
C GLY A 104 -6.53 -9.45 -1.28
N VAL A 105 -6.04 -8.56 -0.40
CA VAL A 105 -5.49 -7.25 -0.80
C VAL A 105 -4.15 -7.46 -1.49
N TYR A 106 -3.95 -6.75 -2.59
CA TYR A 106 -2.67 -6.72 -3.28
C TYR A 106 -1.69 -5.78 -2.60
N ILE A 107 -0.43 -6.20 -2.48
CA ILE A 107 0.66 -5.40 -1.95
C ILE A 107 1.60 -4.97 -3.08
N SER A 108 2.03 -3.71 -3.05
CA SER A 108 3.15 -3.21 -3.84
C SER A 108 4.35 -2.96 -2.93
N ILE A 109 5.56 -2.99 -3.48
CA ILE A 109 6.79 -2.67 -2.76
C ILE A 109 7.30 -1.33 -3.28
N GLY A 110 7.31 -0.33 -2.40
CA GLY A 110 7.80 1.01 -2.69
C GLY A 110 9.15 1.24 -2.02
N PHE A 111 10.02 2.04 -2.63
CA PHE A 111 11.28 2.46 -2.01
C PHE A 111 11.31 3.96 -1.68
N ASP A 112 10.43 4.76 -2.31
CA ASP A 112 10.33 6.21 -2.09
C ASP A 112 11.68 6.93 -2.02
N SER A 113 12.58 6.54 -2.93
CA SER A 113 13.92 7.08 -3.03
C SER A 113 13.88 8.47 -3.64
N HIS A 114 14.44 9.44 -2.94
CA HIS A 114 14.63 10.79 -3.50
C HIS A 114 15.95 10.93 -4.27
N ARG A 115 16.80 9.90 -4.22
CA ARG A 115 18.10 9.82 -4.90
C ARG A 115 18.34 8.42 -5.42
N PHE A 116 19.00 8.35 -6.58
CA PHE A 116 19.35 7.08 -7.20
C PHE A 116 20.34 6.29 -6.33
N GLU A 117 21.28 6.98 -5.70
CA GLU A 117 22.33 6.37 -4.87
C GLU A 117 21.78 5.76 -3.58
N ASP A 118 20.62 6.21 -3.13
CA ASP A 118 19.95 5.68 -1.94
C ASP A 118 19.11 4.43 -2.28
N TYR A 119 18.93 4.09 -3.56
CA TYR A 119 18.17 2.89 -3.95
C TYR A 119 18.90 1.61 -3.50
N ASP A 120 18.25 0.86 -2.63
CA ASP A 120 18.73 -0.43 -2.15
C ASP A 120 17.82 -1.55 -2.66
N GLY A 121 18.22 -2.15 -3.79
CA GLY A 121 17.52 -3.28 -4.39
C GLY A 121 17.47 -4.51 -3.47
N PHE A 122 18.39 -4.65 -2.51
CA PHE A 122 18.36 -5.75 -1.57
C PHE A 122 17.12 -5.67 -0.67
N LYS A 123 16.77 -4.47 -0.16
CA LYS A 123 15.56 -4.28 0.64
C LYS A 123 14.28 -4.59 -0.12
N VAL A 124 14.22 -4.19 -1.39
CA VAL A 124 13.10 -4.52 -2.28
C VAL A 124 12.96 -6.03 -2.42
N HIS A 125 14.06 -6.74 -2.69
CA HIS A 125 14.06 -8.20 -2.80
C HIS A 125 13.71 -8.90 -1.47
N GLN A 126 14.18 -8.40 -0.33
CA GLN A 126 13.83 -8.96 0.96
C GLN A 126 12.33 -8.91 1.24
N MET A 127 11.69 -7.77 0.94
CA MET A 127 10.23 -7.66 1.08
C MET A 127 9.51 -8.56 0.07
N TYR A 128 10.01 -8.66 -1.16
CA TYR A 128 9.45 -9.54 -2.19
C TYR A 128 9.46 -11.01 -1.74
N ASP A 129 10.61 -11.50 -1.27
CA ASP A 129 10.77 -12.87 -0.78
C ASP A 129 9.87 -13.12 0.44
N PHE A 130 9.75 -12.14 1.34
CA PHE A 130 8.83 -12.21 2.48
C PHE A 130 7.37 -12.37 2.04
N LEU A 131 6.90 -11.57 1.07
CA LEU A 131 5.52 -11.66 0.58
C LEU A 131 5.24 -13.01 -0.09
N ILE A 132 6.19 -13.54 -0.85
CA ILE A 132 6.10 -14.90 -1.43
C ILE A 132 6.02 -15.96 -0.33
N GLU A 133 6.91 -15.89 0.68
CA GLU A 133 6.93 -16.87 1.78
C GLU A 133 5.59 -16.90 2.53
N LYS A 134 4.97 -15.72 2.72
CA LYS A 134 3.66 -15.60 3.38
C LYS A 134 2.48 -15.89 2.46
N ASP A 135 2.71 -16.10 1.17
CA ASP A 135 1.67 -16.30 0.16
C ASP A 135 0.64 -15.15 0.22
N ILE A 136 1.19 -13.93 0.20
CA ILE A 136 0.46 -12.66 0.14
C ILE A 136 0.54 -12.14 -1.30
N LYS A 137 -0.60 -11.74 -1.85
CA LYS A 137 -0.71 -11.32 -3.24
C LYS A 137 0.05 -10.02 -3.52
N MET A 138 0.75 -9.99 -4.63
CA MET A 138 1.50 -8.81 -5.08
C MET A 138 0.86 -8.15 -6.30
N ILE A 139 1.06 -6.84 -6.43
CA ILE A 139 0.35 -6.03 -7.44
C ILE A 139 0.68 -6.45 -8.87
N ASP A 140 1.88 -6.98 -9.12
CA ASP A 140 2.29 -7.53 -10.41
C ASP A 140 1.35 -8.63 -10.93
N GLU A 141 0.82 -9.48 -10.04
CA GLU A 141 -0.20 -10.48 -10.39
C GLU A 141 -1.48 -9.84 -10.94
N LEU A 142 -1.89 -8.70 -10.37
CA LEU A 142 -3.08 -7.96 -10.83
C LEU A 142 -2.82 -7.30 -12.18
N LEU A 143 -1.62 -6.74 -12.37
CA LEU A 143 -1.22 -6.06 -13.61
C LEU A 143 -1.07 -7.04 -14.78
N ILE A 144 -0.68 -8.29 -14.52
CA ILE A 144 -0.67 -9.36 -15.53
C ILE A 144 -2.10 -9.70 -16.00
N GLN A 145 -3.08 -9.69 -15.08
CA GLN A 145 -4.48 -10.00 -15.40
C GLN A 145 -5.22 -8.85 -16.08
N LYS A 146 -4.80 -7.61 -15.81
CA LYS A 146 -5.31 -6.38 -16.42
C LYS A 146 -4.12 -5.59 -16.96
N PRO A 147 -3.61 -5.93 -18.16
CA PRO A 147 -2.51 -5.19 -18.74
C PRO A 147 -2.88 -3.72 -18.80
N ILE A 148 -1.99 -2.95 -18.20
CA ILE A 148 -1.96 -1.52 -18.20
C ILE A 148 -1.92 -1.01 -19.66
N LYS A 149 -2.53 0.15 -19.92
CA LYS A 149 -2.74 0.68 -21.27
C LYS A 149 -1.45 1.13 -21.97
#